data_AF-A0A9E4EPH7-F1
#
_entry.id   AF-A0A9E4EPH7-F1
#
_cell.length_a   1.000
_cell.length_b   1.000
_cell.length_c   1.000
_cell.angle_alpha   90.00
_cell.angle_beta   90.00
_cell.angle_gamma   90.00
#
_symmetry.space_group_name_H-M   'P 1'
#
loop_
_entity.id
_entity.type
_entity.pdbx_description
1 polymer ?
#
loop_
_entity_poly.entity_id
_entity_poly.type
_entity_poly.pdbx_seq_one_letter_code
_entity_poly.pdbx_strand_id
1 'polypeptide(L)'
;MATKKVQAYIKLQVPAQQANPSPPVGPALGAQGVNIMEFCKAFNSKTQTEEAGLPIPVIITVYADRTFSFVTKTPPASVLIRKAIGIEKGSGEPNKNKVGRISREQLEVIARTKDPDLTAADMDAAVRTLAGSARSAGVEVEGVS
;
A
#
# COMPACT_ATOMS: atom_id res chain seq x y z
N MET A 1 22.88 7.24 19.06
CA MET A 1 22.28 7.44 17.73
C MET A 1 21.59 8.80 17.74
N ALA A 2 22.05 9.75 16.93
CA ALA A 2 21.62 11.14 16.99
C ALA A 2 20.11 11.25 16.66
N THR A 3 19.31 11.68 17.64
CA THR A 3 17.89 11.98 17.51
C THR A 3 17.71 13.20 16.60
N LYS A 4 17.69 12.98 15.29
CA LYS A 4 17.27 14.02 14.34
C LYS A 4 15.86 14.47 14.71
N LYS A 5 15.69 15.77 14.98
CA LYS A 5 14.40 16.34 15.36
C LYS A 5 13.44 16.27 14.17
N VAL A 6 12.34 15.54 14.32
CA VAL A 6 11.30 15.45 13.30
C VAL A 6 10.55 16.78 13.22
N GLN A 7 10.41 17.30 12.01
CA GLN A 7 9.68 18.52 11.71
C GLN A 7 8.25 18.22 11.29
N ALA A 8 8.04 17.24 10.41
CA ALA A 8 6.72 16.89 9.89
C ALA A 8 6.65 15.43 9.42
N TYR A 9 5.44 14.87 9.43
CA TYR A 9 5.12 13.59 8.80
C TYR A 9 4.17 13.84 7.64
N ILE A 10 4.53 13.35 6.45
CA ILE A 10 3.71 13.42 5.25
C ILE A 10 3.30 12.00 4.89
N LYS A 11 1.99 11.76 4.78
CA LYS A 11 1.44 10.48 4.34
C LYS A 11 0.86 10.67 2.95
N LEU A 12 1.42 9.97 1.97
CA LEU A 12 0.96 10.01 0.58
C LEU A 12 0.68 8.60 0.08
N GLN A 13 -0.08 8.53 -1.00
CA GLN A 13 -0.28 7.30 -1.76
C GLN A 13 0.25 7.56 -3.17
N VAL A 14 1.21 6.75 -3.58
CA VAL A 14 1.94 6.96 -4.83
C VAL A 14 1.91 5.66 -5.64
N PRO A 15 1.58 5.68 -6.93
CA PRO A 15 1.63 4.49 -7.77
C PRO A 15 3.07 3.97 -7.89
N ALA A 16 3.25 2.67 -7.65
CA ALA A 16 4.51 1.95 -7.74
C ALA A 16 5.17 2.19 -9.09
N GLN A 17 6.49 2.40 -9.09
CA GLN A 17 7.32 2.67 -10.26
C GLN A 17 6.94 3.95 -11.06
N GLN A 18 5.89 4.66 -10.66
CA GLN A 18 5.33 5.81 -11.36
C GLN A 18 5.29 7.06 -10.46
N ALA A 19 6.22 7.18 -9.50
CA ALA A 19 6.35 8.42 -8.74
C ALA A 19 6.77 9.55 -9.67
N ASN A 20 5.93 10.57 -9.77
CA ASN A 20 6.17 11.78 -10.53
C ASN A 20 6.03 13.00 -9.61
N PRO A 21 6.64 14.15 -9.98
CA PRO A 21 6.52 15.40 -9.22
C PRO A 21 5.15 16.07 -9.40
N SER A 22 4.16 15.40 -9.99
CA SER A 22 2.84 15.97 -10.22
C SER A 22 2.08 16.16 -8.89
N PRO A 23 1.08 17.06 -8.84
CA PRO A 23 0.12 17.09 -7.73
C PRO A 23 -0.52 15.69 -7.59
N PRO A 24 -0.54 15.07 -6.40
CA PRO A 24 -0.40 15.62 -5.05
C PRO A 24 1.00 15.55 -4.42
N VAL A 25 1.96 14.84 -5.04
CA VAL A 25 3.29 14.57 -4.47
C VAL A 25 4.18 15.81 -4.48
N GLY A 26 4.22 16.52 -5.61
CA GLY A 26 5.05 17.71 -5.78
C GLY A 26 4.74 18.83 -4.78
N PRO A 27 3.48 19.31 -4.68
CA PRO A 27 3.12 20.35 -3.73
C PRO A 27 3.34 19.95 -2.26
N ALA A 28 3.02 18.71 -1.88
CA ALA A 28 3.14 18.23 -0.50
C ALA A 28 4.61 18.18 -0.01
N LEU A 29 5.51 17.66 -0.85
CA LEU A 29 6.95 17.58 -0.55
C LEU A 29 7.65 18.94 -0.71
N GLY A 30 7.30 19.69 -1.75
CA GLY A 30 7.88 21.00 -2.05
C GLY A 30 7.59 22.03 -0.96
N ALA A 31 6.37 22.03 -0.39
CA ALA A 31 6.02 22.90 0.74
C ALA A 31 6.88 22.66 2.00
N GLN A 32 7.45 21.46 2.14
CA GLN A 32 8.33 21.09 3.25
C GLN A 32 9.82 21.22 2.91
N GLY A 33 10.17 21.73 1.72
CA GLY A 33 11.55 21.91 1.28
C GLY A 33 12.28 20.59 0.98
N VAL A 34 11.54 19.51 0.70
CA VAL A 34 12.11 18.20 0.38
C VAL A 34 12.43 18.10 -1.11
N ASN A 35 13.54 17.44 -1.46
CA ASN A 35 13.91 17.19 -2.85
C ASN A 35 12.97 16.17 -3.51
N ILE A 36 12.01 16.67 -4.29
CA ILE A 36 10.96 15.86 -4.93
C ILE A 36 11.57 14.84 -5.90
N MET A 37 12.55 15.23 -6.71
CA MET A 37 13.14 14.33 -7.71
C MET A 37 13.90 13.17 -7.07
N GLU A 38 14.61 13.46 -5.97
CA GLU A 38 15.32 12.44 -5.19
C GLU A 38 14.34 11.44 -4.58
N PHE A 39 13.24 11.93 -4.01
CA PHE A 39 12.15 11.08 -3.55
C PHE A 39 11.59 10.21 -4.67
N CYS A 40 11.23 10.78 -5.83
CA CYS A 40 10.67 10.02 -6.95
C CYS A 40 11.61 8.91 -7.43
N LYS A 41 12.92 9.20 -7.56
CA LYS A 41 13.92 8.19 -7.95
C LYS A 41 14.06 7.08 -6.90
N ALA A 42 14.21 7.46 -5.64
CA ALA A 42 14.37 6.50 -4.54
C ALA A 42 13.12 5.64 -4.35
N PHE A 43 11.93 6.24 -4.47
CA PHE A 43 10.66 5.53 -4.43
C PHE A 43 10.54 4.54 -5.58
N ASN A 44 10.76 4.97 -6.82
CA ASN A 44 10.66 4.10 -7.99
C ASN A 44 11.62 2.92 -7.86
N SER A 45 12.87 3.15 -7.43
CA SER A 45 13.85 2.09 -7.18
C SER A 45 13.41 1.13 -6.07
N LYS A 46 12.88 1.62 -4.94
CA LYS A 46 12.34 0.75 -3.88
C LYS A 46 11.13 -0.07 -4.34
N THR A 47 10.30 0.49 -5.22
CA THR A 47 9.08 -0.16 -5.72
C THR A 47 9.32 -0.98 -6.99
N GLN A 48 10.57 -1.22 -7.41
CA GLN A 48 10.87 -2.06 -8.59
C GLN A 48 10.45 -3.52 -8.40
N THR A 49 10.46 -4.00 -7.17
CA THR A 49 9.98 -5.35 -6.81
C THR A 49 8.46 -5.45 -6.80
N GLU A 50 7.78 -4.31 -6.70
CA GLU A 50 6.32 -4.21 -6.66
C GLU A 50 5.78 -4.01 -8.08
N GLU A 51 4.56 -4.45 -8.33
CA GLU A 51 3.97 -4.31 -9.65
C GLU A 51 3.66 -2.84 -10.00
N ALA A 52 4.05 -2.40 -11.20
CA ALA A 52 3.87 -1.02 -11.64
C ALA A 52 2.40 -0.57 -11.56
N GLY A 53 2.16 0.64 -11.05
CA GLY A 53 0.83 1.22 -10.92
C GLY A 53 0.06 0.82 -9.65
N LEU A 54 0.58 -0.09 -8.82
CA LEU A 54 -0.04 -0.39 -7.52
C LEU A 54 0.07 0.82 -6.59
N PRO A 55 -1.03 1.27 -5.94
CA PRO A 55 -1.00 2.47 -5.14
C PRO A 55 -0.41 2.17 -3.76
N ILE A 56 0.88 2.51 -3.61
CA ILE A 56 1.71 2.23 -2.43
C ILE A 56 1.61 3.37 -1.43
N PRO A 57 1.21 3.10 -0.18
CA PRO A 57 1.25 4.08 0.89
C PRO A 57 2.70 4.36 1.29
N VAL A 58 3.06 5.64 1.38
CA VAL A 58 4.39 6.09 1.77
C VAL A 58 4.29 7.09 2.90
N ILE A 59 5.11 6.89 3.93
CA ILE A 59 5.23 7.81 5.05
C ILE A 59 6.60 8.48 4.94
N ILE A 60 6.61 9.77 4.61
CA ILE A 60 7.81 10.59 4.59
C ILE A 60 7.92 11.32 5.92
N THR A 61 9.05 11.16 6.58
CA THR A 61 9.44 11.90 7.78
C THR A 61 10.43 12.98 7.35
N VAL A 62 10.08 14.24 7.59
CA VAL A 62 10.93 15.40 7.32
C VAL A 62 11.61 15.81 8.62
N TYR A 63 12.93 15.99 8.58
CA TYR A 63 13.73 16.42 9.71
C TYR A 63 14.07 17.91 9.61
N ALA A 64 14.38 18.53 10.75
CA ALA A 64 14.70 19.97 10.82
C ALA A 64 15.95 20.40 10.03
N ASP A 65 16.83 19.45 9.69
CA ASP A 65 18.01 19.65 8.83
C ASP A 65 17.67 19.64 7.32
N ARG A 66 16.37 19.67 6.97
CA ARG A 66 15.84 19.51 5.61
C ARG A 66 16.15 18.16 4.96
N THR A 67 16.66 17.20 5.72
CA THR A 67 16.74 15.82 5.25
C THR A 67 15.38 15.14 5.41
N PHE A 68 15.16 14.09 4.62
CA PHE A 68 13.94 13.30 4.69
C PHE A 68 14.27 11.81 4.72
N SER A 69 13.41 11.03 5.35
CA SER A 69 13.42 9.57 5.26
C SER A 69 12.03 9.09 4.93
N PHE A 70 11.90 8.10 4.06
CA PHE A 70 10.60 7.55 3.71
C PHE A 70 10.55 6.04 3.92
N VAL A 71 9.38 5.60 4.40
CA VAL A 71 9.04 4.19 4.56
C VAL A 71 7.89 3.89 3.61
N THR A 72 8.14 2.99 2.66
CA THR A 72 7.12 2.40 1.80
C THR A 72 6.46 1.26 2.55
N LYS A 73 5.14 1.16 2.44
CA LYS A 73 4.38 0.01 2.93
C LYS A 73 3.81 -0.76 1.75
N THR A 74 3.49 -2.02 1.95
CA THR A 74 2.80 -2.84 0.96
C THR A 74 1.47 -2.21 0.55
N PRO A 75 1.04 -2.47 -0.69
CA PRO A 75 -0.26 -2.05 -1.17
C PRO A 75 -1.40 -2.48 -0.23
N PRO A 76 -2.49 -1.70 -0.14
CA PRO A 76 -3.68 -2.10 0.60
C PRO A 76 -4.19 -3.45 0.11
N ALA A 77 -4.56 -4.32 1.05
CA ALA A 77 -5.08 -5.66 0.71
C ALA A 77 -6.30 -5.56 -0.23
N SER A 78 -7.15 -4.56 -0.04
CA SER A 78 -8.30 -4.29 -0.89
C SER A 78 -7.93 -4.10 -2.37
N VAL A 79 -6.79 -3.48 -2.69
CA VAL A 79 -6.35 -3.29 -4.08
C VAL A 79 -5.82 -4.59 -4.67
N LEU A 80 -5.03 -5.35 -3.90
CA LEU A 80 -4.53 -6.67 -4.32
C LEU A 80 -5.67 -7.66 -4.56
N ILE A 81 -6.66 -7.68 -3.67
CA ILE A 81 -7.86 -8.52 -3.79
C ILE A 81 -8.65 -8.14 -5.04
N ARG A 82 -8.94 -6.84 -5.23
CA ARG A 82 -9.64 -6.34 -6.41
C ARG A 82 -8.94 -6.74 -7.71
N LYS A 83 -7.61 -6.65 -7.72
CA LYS A 83 -6.80 -7.06 -8.85
C LYS A 83 -6.85 -8.56 -9.11
N ALA A 84 -6.75 -9.38 -8.07
CA ALA A 84 -6.81 -10.84 -8.18
C ALA A 84 -8.15 -11.34 -8.76
N ILE A 85 -9.24 -10.60 -8.52
CA ILE A 85 -10.58 -10.91 -9.02
C ILE A 85 -10.99 -10.07 -10.25
N GLY A 86 -10.10 -9.21 -10.75
CA GLY A 86 -10.31 -8.41 -11.96
C GLY A 86 -11.35 -7.29 -11.87
N ILE A 87 -11.60 -6.72 -10.68
CA ILE A 87 -12.55 -5.60 -10.52
C ILE A 87 -11.83 -4.27 -10.26
N GLU A 88 -12.37 -3.17 -10.78
CA GLU A 88 -11.78 -1.83 -10.61
C GLU A 88 -12.22 -1.15 -9.31
N LYS A 89 -13.48 -1.36 -8.89
CA LYS A 89 -14.08 -0.73 -7.71
C LYS A 89 -14.64 -1.79 -6.75
N GLY A 90 -14.49 -1.52 -5.46
CA GLY A 90 -15.11 -2.31 -4.40
C GLY A 90 -16.58 -1.94 -4.22
N SER A 91 -17.29 -2.69 -3.38
CA SER A 91 -18.71 -2.43 -3.13
C SER A 91 -18.92 -1.15 -2.33
N GLY A 92 -19.87 -0.31 -2.76
CA GLY A 92 -20.37 0.82 -1.97
C GLY A 92 -21.23 0.40 -0.79
N GLU A 93 -21.79 -0.82 -0.82
CA GLU A 93 -22.52 -1.44 0.29
C GLU A 93 -22.00 -2.87 0.53
N PRO A 94 -20.82 -3.03 1.17
CA PRO A 94 -20.15 -4.33 1.35
C PRO A 94 -21.00 -5.43 2.00
N ASN A 95 -21.97 -5.03 2.82
CA ASN A 95 -22.88 -5.94 3.53
C ASN A 95 -24.07 -6.40 2.69
N LYS A 96 -24.43 -5.68 1.62
CA LYS A 96 -25.60 -5.98 0.77
C LYS A 96 -25.19 -6.45 -0.62
N ASN A 97 -24.25 -5.74 -1.25
CA ASN A 97 -23.84 -5.99 -2.62
C ASN A 97 -22.44 -6.60 -2.63
N LYS A 98 -22.34 -7.87 -3.00
CA LYS A 98 -21.05 -8.51 -3.23
C LYS A 98 -20.61 -8.24 -4.67
N VAL A 99 -19.38 -7.77 -4.84
CA VAL A 99 -18.84 -7.31 -6.13
C VAL A 99 -17.85 -8.31 -6.75
N GLY A 100 -17.64 -9.46 -6.12
CA GLY A 100 -16.81 -10.53 -6.65
C GLY A 100 -16.52 -11.61 -5.61
N ARG A 101 -15.76 -12.62 -6.04
CA ARG A 101 -15.36 -13.77 -5.23
C ARG A 101 -13.86 -13.99 -5.28
N ILE A 102 -13.26 -14.31 -4.15
CA ILE A 102 -11.85 -14.67 -4.04
C ILE A 102 -11.69 -16.02 -3.35
N SER A 103 -10.85 -16.88 -3.92
CA SER A 103 -10.54 -18.19 -3.33
C SER A 103 -9.41 -18.10 -2.32
N ARG A 104 -9.31 -19.10 -1.43
CA ARG A 104 -8.16 -19.25 -0.52
C ARG A 104 -6.82 -19.25 -1.25
N GLU A 105 -6.70 -19.94 -2.38
CA GLU A 105 -5.46 -20.00 -3.17
C GLU A 105 -5.00 -18.61 -3.63
N GLN A 106 -5.94 -17.78 -4.10
CA GLN A 106 -5.64 -16.40 -4.49
C GLN A 106 -5.21 -15.55 -3.27
N LEU A 107 -5.85 -15.77 -2.12
CA LEU A 107 -5.44 -15.11 -0.87
C LEU A 107 -4.05 -15.55 -0.42
N GLU A 108 -3.67 -16.81 -0.60
CA GLU A 108 -2.33 -17.31 -0.27
C GLU A 108 -1.25 -16.69 -1.15
N VAL A 109 -1.52 -16.51 -2.45
CA VAL A 109 -0.61 -15.79 -3.35
C VAL A 109 -0.45 -14.34 -2.90
N ILE A 110 -1.54 -13.65 -2.57
CA ILE A 110 -1.50 -12.27 -2.06
C ILE A 110 -0.76 -12.21 -0.70
N ALA A 111 -0.97 -13.20 0.17
CA ALA A 111 -0.32 -13.30 1.46
C ALA A 111 1.19 -13.44 1.29
N ARG A 112 1.67 -14.29 0.37
CA ARG A 112 3.10 -14.42 0.06
C ARG A 112 3.71 -13.13 -0.46
N THR A 113 3.00 -12.39 -1.31
CA THR A 113 3.48 -11.08 -1.79
C THR A 113 3.55 -10.06 -0.66
N LYS A 114 2.62 -10.12 0.29
CA LYS A 114 2.50 -9.17 1.40
C LYS A 114 3.23 -9.60 2.68
N ASP A 115 3.76 -10.82 2.71
CA ASP A 115 4.46 -11.47 3.82
C ASP A 115 5.47 -10.56 4.54
N PRO A 116 6.37 -9.80 3.84
CA PRO A 116 7.34 -8.96 4.53
C PRO A 116 6.74 -7.83 5.39
N ASP A 117 5.49 -7.45 5.16
CA ASP A 117 4.76 -6.44 5.95
C ASP A 117 3.63 -7.03 6.80
N LEU A 118 3.36 -8.33 6.64
CA LEU A 118 2.32 -9.00 7.38
C LEU A 118 2.88 -9.40 8.75
N THR A 119 2.15 -9.04 9.80
CA THR A 119 2.46 -9.43 11.19
C THR A 119 1.80 -10.76 11.57
N ALA A 120 1.37 -11.55 10.57
CA ALA A 120 0.73 -12.82 10.83
C ALA A 120 1.74 -13.84 11.38
N ALA A 121 1.26 -14.67 12.31
CA ALA A 121 2.07 -15.73 12.90
C ALA A 121 2.31 -16.89 11.92
N ASP A 122 1.37 -17.14 11.01
CA ASP A 122 1.41 -18.19 10.01
C ASP A 122 0.61 -17.79 8.75
N MET A 123 0.72 -18.61 7.69
CA MET A 123 0.03 -18.38 6.42
C MET A 123 -1.50 -18.38 6.58
N ASP A 124 -2.05 -19.17 7.51
CA ASP A 124 -3.49 -19.22 7.76
C ASP A 124 -4.02 -17.94 8.41
N ALA A 125 -3.27 -17.36 9.34
CA ALA A 125 -3.53 -16.06 9.94
C ALA A 125 -3.41 -14.94 8.91
N ALA A 126 -2.45 -15.05 7.98
CA ALA A 126 -2.31 -14.12 6.86
C ALA A 126 -3.53 -14.17 5.94
N VAL A 127 -3.94 -15.38 5.52
CA VAL A 127 -5.14 -15.61 4.72
C VAL A 127 -6.40 -15.11 5.44
N ARG A 128 -6.56 -15.35 6.74
CA ARG A 128 -7.70 -14.83 7.53
C ARG A 128 -7.72 -13.31 7.59
N THR A 129 -6.56 -12.68 7.74
CA THR A 129 -6.44 -11.21 7.74
C THR A 129 -6.85 -10.61 6.39
N LEU A 130 -6.41 -11.24 5.29
CA LEU A 130 -6.80 -10.84 3.95
C LEU A 130 -8.28 -11.15 3.66
N ALA A 131 -8.82 -12.25 4.17
CA ALA A 131 -10.24 -12.60 4.06
C ALA A 131 -11.13 -11.54 4.76
N GLY A 132 -10.72 -11.05 5.93
CA GLY A 132 -11.39 -9.94 6.61
C GLY A 132 -11.41 -8.68 5.75
N SER A 133 -10.26 -8.36 5.13
CA SER A 133 -10.12 -7.24 4.20
C SER A 133 -11.01 -7.40 2.96
N ALA A 134 -11.09 -8.61 2.39
CA ALA A 134 -11.96 -8.93 1.26
C ALA A 134 -13.44 -8.72 1.60
N ARG A 135 -13.89 -9.26 2.74
CA ARG A 135 -15.28 -9.08 3.22
C ARG A 135 -15.64 -7.61 3.39
N SER A 136 -14.74 -6.81 3.96
CA SER A 136 -14.92 -5.35 4.12
C SER A 136 -14.98 -4.59 2.78
N ALA A 137 -14.35 -5.15 1.73
CA ALA A 137 -14.41 -4.59 0.38
C ALA A 137 -15.66 -5.04 -0.41
N GLY A 138 -16.50 -5.87 0.19
CA GLY A 138 -17.68 -6.47 -0.45
C GLY A 138 -17.33 -7.64 -1.36
N VAL A 139 -16.21 -8.32 -1.12
CA VAL A 139 -15.81 -9.53 -1.84
C VAL A 139 -16.18 -10.75 -1.00
N GLU A 140 -16.78 -11.73 -1.64
CA GLU A 140 -17.12 -13.02 -1.02
C GLU A 140 -15.86 -13.90 -1.00
N VAL A 141 -15.60 -14.54 0.15
CA VAL A 141 -14.39 -15.34 0.37
C VAL A 141 -14.79 -16.80 0.47
N GLU A 142 -14.26 -17.63 -0.42
CA GLU A 142 -14.52 -19.07 -0.45
C GLU A 142 -13.34 -19.84 0.18
N GLY A 143 -13.64 -20.84 1.01
CA GLY A 143 -12.63 -21.74 1.60
C GLY A 143 -11.90 -21.22 2.85
N VAL A 144 -12.38 -20.14 3.47
CA VAL A 144 -11.85 -19.59 4.73
C VAL A 144 -12.99 -19.45 5.75
N SER A 145 -13.11 -20.43 6.64
CA SER A 145 -14.07 -20.46 7.76
C SER A 145 -13.57 -19.71 8.99
#